data_AF-A0AAW5ILE8-F1
#
_entry.id   AF-A0AAW5ILE8-F1
#
_cell.length_a   1.000
_cell.length_b   1.000
_cell.length_c   1.000
_cell.angle_alpha   90.00
_cell.angle_beta   90.00
_cell.angle_gamma   90.00
#
_symmetry.space_group_name_H-M   'P 1'
#
loop_
_entity.id
_entity.type
_entity.pdbx_description
1 polymer ?
#
loop_
_entity_poly.entity_id
_entity_poly.type
_entity_poly.pdbx_seq_one_letter_code
_entity_poly.pdbx_strand_id
1 'polypeptide(L)'
;MPRYVFQIIDKCFQDASHIDVDSDVDFLLEESDWNDYGYMTLYGVHATAKRSRNEKTTYLGSIRIMRIDQQVNESHLLRKDFGKYHFKFRSLPDTYVSLSMDVDFYENLQQILRRPGERFDFANSLNMILGTDSEDYAKVYSLLCFQKSLLRDSNIDFCYTTRS
;
A
#
# COMPACT_ATOMS: atom_id res chain seq x y z
N MET A 1 18.64 -4.76 -2.12
CA MET A 1 18.33 -3.91 -0.94
C MET A 1 17.12 -3.06 -1.28
N PRO A 2 16.16 -2.87 -0.36
CA PRO A 2 14.94 -2.13 -0.67
C PRO A 2 15.24 -0.66 -0.97
N ARG A 3 14.78 -0.22 -2.13
CA ARG A 3 15.24 0.99 -2.80
C ARG A 3 14.56 2.25 -2.30
N TYR A 4 13.34 2.14 -1.79
CA TYR A 4 12.50 3.28 -1.43
C TYR A 4 12.39 3.45 0.08
N VAL A 5 12.15 4.68 0.51
CA VAL A 5 11.76 5.01 1.88
C VAL A 5 10.31 5.46 1.88
N PHE A 6 9.51 4.81 2.72
CA PHE A 6 8.12 5.12 2.98
C PHE A 6 8.00 5.83 4.32
N GLN A 7 7.08 6.79 4.43
CA GLN A 7 6.70 7.42 5.68
C GLN A 7 5.19 7.29 5.88
N ILE A 8 4.77 6.82 7.05
CA ILE A 8 3.36 6.76 7.43
C ILE A 8 2.94 8.14 7.92
N ILE A 9 1.81 8.61 7.44
CA ILE A 9 1.26 9.93 7.76
C ILE A 9 -0.19 9.77 8.22
N ASP A 10 -0.65 10.76 9.00
CA ASP A 10 -2.06 10.87 9.35
C ASP A 10 -2.91 11.15 8.10
N LYS A 11 -4.19 10.84 8.22
CA LYS A 11 -5.19 11.12 7.19
C LYS A 11 -5.15 12.59 6.77
N CYS A 12 -5.00 12.82 5.47
CA CYS A 12 -4.97 14.15 4.86
C CYS A 12 -5.98 14.29 3.70
N PHE A 13 -6.94 13.37 3.62
CA PHE A 13 -7.99 13.34 2.59
C PHE A 13 -7.42 13.39 1.18
N GLN A 14 -6.37 12.58 0.93
CA GLN A 14 -5.69 12.47 -0.37
C GLN A 14 -4.94 13.75 -0.82
N ASP A 15 -4.83 14.77 0.03
CA ASP A 15 -4.00 15.95 -0.23
C ASP A 15 -2.86 16.07 0.80
N ALA A 16 -1.71 15.48 0.45
CA ALA A 16 -0.50 15.54 1.26
C ALA A 16 0.38 16.79 0.97
N SER A 17 -0.12 17.78 0.19
CA SER A 17 0.73 18.88 -0.28
C SER A 17 1.22 19.84 0.80
N HIS A 18 0.59 19.79 1.98
CA HIS A 18 0.94 20.59 3.15
C HIS A 18 1.75 19.83 4.21
N ILE A 19 2.07 18.56 3.95
CA ILE A 19 2.81 17.73 4.89
C ILE A 19 4.30 18.00 4.73
N ASP A 20 4.98 18.27 5.84
CA ASP A 20 6.43 18.34 5.87
C ASP A 20 7.01 16.94 5.68
N VAL A 21 7.60 16.72 4.50
CA VAL A 21 8.19 15.44 4.11
C VAL A 21 9.70 15.52 4.23
N ASP A 22 10.28 14.57 4.94
CA ASP A 22 11.74 14.47 5.01
C ASP A 22 12.35 14.19 3.63
N SER A 23 13.46 14.87 3.33
CA SER A 23 14.10 14.83 2.00
C SER A 23 14.52 13.43 1.51
N ASP A 24 14.66 12.46 2.42
CA ASP A 24 15.03 11.09 2.10
C ASP A 24 13.83 10.22 1.70
N VAL A 25 12.60 10.65 1.96
CA VAL A 25 11.36 9.90 1.75
C VAL A 25 10.92 9.94 0.28
N ASP A 26 10.59 8.77 -0.26
CA ASP A 26 10.16 8.58 -1.64
C ASP A 26 8.63 8.52 -1.77
N PHE A 27 7.96 7.94 -0.78
CA PHE A 27 6.51 7.74 -0.77
C PHE A 27 5.91 7.99 0.62
N LEU A 28 4.67 8.44 0.65
CA LEU A 28 3.86 8.55 1.87
C LEU A 28 2.76 7.51 1.85
N LEU A 29 2.47 6.94 3.01
CA LEU A 29 1.32 6.08 3.27
C LEU A 29 0.37 6.80 4.23
N GLU A 30 -0.71 7.30 3.66
CA GLU A 30 -1.79 7.98 4.38
C GLU A 30 -2.71 6.95 5.03
N GLU A 31 -2.88 7.03 6.35
CA GLU A 31 -3.87 6.22 7.06
C GLU A 31 -5.30 6.63 6.69
N SER A 32 -6.21 5.65 6.65
CA SER A 32 -7.64 5.88 6.45
C SER A 32 -8.46 5.37 7.64
N ASP A 33 -9.56 6.06 7.95
CA ASP A 33 -10.56 5.61 8.94
C ASP A 33 -11.57 4.61 8.35
N TRP A 34 -11.36 4.19 7.10
CA TRP A 34 -12.25 3.26 6.43
C TRP A 34 -12.27 1.92 7.15
N ASN A 35 -13.46 1.49 7.56
CA ASN A 35 -13.68 0.32 8.40
C ASN A 35 -14.43 -0.76 7.62
N ASP A 36 -13.71 -1.82 7.29
CA ASP A 36 -14.23 -3.00 6.62
C ASP A 36 -14.56 -4.10 7.61
N TYR A 37 -15.80 -4.13 8.10
CA TYR A 37 -16.26 -5.17 9.03
C TYR A 37 -15.37 -5.30 10.28
N GLY A 38 -14.84 -4.17 10.75
CA GLY A 38 -13.90 -4.03 11.86
C GLY A 38 -12.43 -4.05 11.47
N TYR A 39 -12.09 -4.19 10.17
CA TYR A 39 -10.71 -4.12 9.70
C TYR A 39 -10.39 -2.76 9.08
N MET A 40 -9.31 -2.13 9.54
CA MET A 40 -8.80 -0.87 8.99
C MET A 40 -7.51 -1.17 8.23
N THR A 41 -7.64 -1.46 6.94
CA THR A 41 -6.51 -1.84 6.07
C THR A 41 -6.26 -0.87 4.94
N LEU A 42 -7.13 0.13 4.73
CA LEU A 42 -7.01 1.06 3.60
C LEU A 42 -5.97 2.14 3.89
N TYR A 43 -5.09 2.36 2.93
CA TYR A 43 -4.11 3.45 2.92
C TYR A 43 -4.15 4.19 1.59
N GLY A 44 -3.90 5.49 1.63
CA GLY A 44 -3.59 6.29 0.45
C GLY A 44 -2.09 6.25 0.17
N VAL A 45 -1.69 6.13 -1.09
CA VAL A 45 -0.28 6.19 -1.48
C VAL A 45 0.00 7.51 -2.17
N HIS A 46 1.05 8.20 -1.74
CA HIS A 46 1.51 9.44 -2.35
C HIS A 46 2.97 9.30 -2.79
N ALA A 47 3.32 9.83 -3.96
CA ALA A 47 4.71 10.07 -4.33
C ALA A 47 5.14 11.46 -3.84
N THR A 48 6.33 11.54 -3.24
CA THR A 48 6.92 12.82 -2.82
C THR A 48 7.48 13.57 -4.02
N ALA A 49 7.77 14.87 -3.87
CA ALA A 49 8.40 15.69 -4.91
C ALA A 49 9.71 15.07 -5.46
N LYS A 50 10.44 14.33 -4.62
CA LYS A 50 11.64 13.56 -5.00
C LYS A 50 11.37 12.56 -6.14
N ARG A 51 10.13 12.05 -6.23
CA ARG A 51 9.73 11.03 -7.22
C ARG A 51 8.77 11.57 -8.27
N SER A 52 7.77 12.36 -7.88
CA SER A 52 6.70 12.82 -8.77
C SER A 52 7.18 13.78 -9.88
N ARG A 53 8.40 14.35 -9.76
CA ARG A 53 8.90 15.47 -10.60
C ARG A 53 8.03 16.73 -10.54
N ASN A 54 7.02 16.72 -9.68
CA ASN A 54 6.19 17.87 -9.36
C ASN A 54 6.80 18.58 -8.15
N GLU A 55 6.50 19.87 -8.03
CA GLU A 55 6.91 20.66 -6.84
C GLU A 55 6.22 20.17 -5.56
N LYS A 56 5.14 19.40 -5.70
CA LYS A 56 4.30 18.91 -4.62
C LYS A 56 4.17 17.38 -4.64
N THR A 57 3.72 16.83 -3.52
CA THR A 57 3.29 15.43 -3.42
C THR A 57 2.17 15.14 -4.41
N THR A 58 2.13 13.91 -4.92
CA THR A 58 1.12 13.47 -5.88
C THR A 58 0.46 12.21 -5.36
N TYR A 59 -0.86 12.25 -5.18
CA TYR A 59 -1.64 11.07 -4.82
C TYR A 59 -1.63 10.08 -5.97
N LEU A 60 -1.29 8.82 -5.67
CA LEU A 60 -1.20 7.77 -6.67
C LEU A 60 -2.48 6.96 -6.73
N GLY A 61 -3.14 6.77 -5.59
CA GLY A 61 -4.28 5.89 -5.46
C GLY A 61 -4.24 5.17 -4.12
N SER A 62 -5.11 4.19 -3.97
CA SER A 62 -5.29 3.46 -2.73
C SER A 62 -4.63 2.07 -2.75
N ILE A 63 -4.22 1.61 -1.57
CA ILE A 63 -3.71 0.26 -1.32
C ILE A 63 -4.30 -0.27 -0.02
N ARG A 64 -4.56 -1.57 0.04
CA ARG A 64 -4.96 -2.25 1.28
C ARG A 64 -3.78 -3.01 1.84
N ILE A 65 -3.46 -2.78 3.11
CA ILE A 65 -2.34 -3.41 3.82
C ILE A 65 -2.90 -4.07 5.08
N MET A 66 -2.70 -5.38 5.22
CA MET A 66 -3.08 -6.12 6.43
C MET A 66 -1.87 -6.77 7.07
N ARG A 67 -1.92 -6.93 8.39
CA ARG A 67 -1.05 -7.88 9.08
C ARG A 67 -1.64 -9.29 8.94
N ILE A 68 -0.80 -10.28 8.70
CA ILE A 68 -1.18 -11.69 8.80
C ILE A 68 -1.72 -11.92 10.22
N ASP A 69 -2.86 -12.60 10.32
CA ASP A 69 -3.61 -12.81 11.56
C ASP A 69 -4.20 -11.55 12.24
N GLN A 70 -4.34 -10.44 11.51
CA GLN A 70 -5.04 -9.25 12.00
C GLN A 70 -6.45 -9.59 12.51
N GLN A 71 -6.75 -9.15 13.72
CA GLN A 71 -8.04 -9.34 14.38
C GLN A 71 -8.96 -8.14 14.15
N VAL A 72 -10.26 -8.37 14.32
CA VAL A 72 -11.30 -7.34 14.23
C VAL A 72 -11.02 -6.24 15.26
N ASN A 73 -11.22 -4.98 14.86
CA ASN A 73 -10.98 -3.75 15.62
C ASN A 73 -9.50 -3.44 15.91
N GLU A 74 -8.55 -4.21 15.35
CA GLU A 74 -7.17 -3.77 15.31
C GLU A 74 -6.99 -2.67 14.26
N SER A 75 -6.48 -1.52 14.71
CA SER A 75 -6.24 -0.33 13.89
C SER A 75 -4.82 0.20 14.06
N HIS A 76 -4.38 1.03 13.10
CA HIS A 76 -3.10 1.74 13.10
C HIS A 76 -1.89 0.81 13.34
N LEU A 77 -1.93 -0.39 12.76
CA LEU A 77 -0.92 -1.42 13.02
C LEU A 77 0.47 -1.01 12.54
N LEU A 78 0.57 -0.42 11.34
CA LEU A 78 1.84 0.10 10.83
C LEU A 78 2.40 1.19 11.74
N ARG A 79 1.55 2.10 12.22
CA ARG A 79 1.97 3.17 13.16
C ARG A 79 2.52 2.60 14.46
N LYS A 80 1.91 1.54 15.00
CA LYS A 80 2.39 0.85 16.21
C LYS A 80 3.75 0.20 15.98
N ASP A 81 3.93 -0.49 14.85
CA ASP A 81 5.16 -1.22 14.56
C ASP A 81 6.34 -0.31 14.18
N PHE A 82 6.04 0.80 13.48
CA PHE A 82 7.04 1.75 13.00
C PHE A 82 7.19 3.02 13.83
N GLY A 83 6.44 3.18 14.93
CA GLY A 83 6.51 4.38 15.77
C GLY A 83 7.92 4.64 16.34
N LYS A 84 8.66 3.58 16.69
CA LYS A 84 10.06 3.67 17.13
C LYS A 84 11.05 4.03 16.01
N TYR A 85 10.62 3.97 14.76
CA TYR A 85 11.41 4.29 13.57
C TYR A 85 10.95 5.59 12.91
N HIS A 86 10.38 6.50 13.70
CA HIS A 86 9.82 7.77 13.22
C HIS A 86 8.81 7.59 12.08
N PHE A 87 8.03 6.50 12.14
CA PHE A 87 7.03 6.14 11.14
C PHE A 87 7.58 5.90 9.74
N LYS A 88 8.89 5.63 9.61
CA LYS A 88 9.55 5.36 8.34
C LYS A 88 9.99 3.92 8.21
N PHE A 89 9.97 3.42 6.97
CA PHE A 89 10.46 2.09 6.64
C PHE A 89 10.90 1.96 5.19
N ARG A 90 11.64 0.89 4.89
CA ARG A 90 12.07 0.56 3.51
C ARG A 90 11.32 -0.62 2.92
N SER A 91 10.92 -1.55 3.77
CA SER A 91 10.05 -2.68 3.42
C SER A 91 9.08 -2.94 4.57
N LEU A 92 7.89 -3.40 4.24
CA LEU A 92 6.99 -4.00 5.23
C LEU A 92 7.63 -5.30 5.77
N PRO A 93 7.39 -5.65 7.04
CA PRO A 93 7.79 -6.95 7.56
C PRO A 93 7.03 -8.07 6.85
N ASP A 94 7.61 -9.26 6.76
CA ASP A 94 6.98 -10.45 6.13
C ASP A 94 5.66 -10.88 6.80
N THR A 95 5.35 -10.31 7.98
CA THR A 95 4.05 -10.47 8.65
C THR A 95 2.95 -9.59 8.06
N TYR A 96 3.23 -8.83 7.00
CA TYR A 96 2.27 -7.99 6.31
C TYR A 96 2.19 -8.35 4.83
N VAL A 97 0.99 -8.20 4.28
CA VAL A 97 0.74 -8.29 2.84
C VAL A 97 -0.08 -7.09 2.40
N SER A 98 0.02 -6.75 1.13
CA SER A 98 -0.80 -5.69 0.56
C SER A 98 -1.42 -6.08 -0.78
N LEU A 99 -2.49 -5.38 -1.14
CA LEU A 99 -3.21 -5.54 -2.40
C LEU A 99 -3.78 -4.18 -2.79
N SER A 100 -3.59 -3.79 -4.05
CA SER A 100 -4.35 -2.67 -4.63
C SER A 100 -5.23 -3.20 -5.76
N MET A 101 -6.52 -2.83 -5.69
CA MET A 101 -7.52 -3.07 -6.73
C MET A 101 -7.83 -1.79 -7.52
N ASP A 102 -7.10 -0.72 -7.24
CA ASP A 102 -7.28 0.59 -7.82
C ASP A 102 -6.53 0.66 -9.14
N VAL A 103 -7.25 0.84 -10.26
CA VAL A 103 -6.62 0.91 -11.60
C VAL A 103 -5.77 2.17 -11.72
N ASP A 104 -6.28 3.29 -11.20
CA ASP A 104 -5.60 4.59 -11.24
C ASP A 104 -4.28 4.50 -10.47
N PHE A 105 -4.23 3.73 -9.38
CA PHE A 105 -3.00 3.43 -8.65
C PHE A 105 -1.89 2.90 -9.57
N TYR A 106 -2.17 1.90 -10.39
CA TYR A 106 -1.16 1.31 -11.28
C TYR A 106 -0.81 2.24 -12.46
N GLU A 107 -1.77 3.00 -12.98
CA GLU A 107 -1.52 3.98 -14.04
C GLU A 107 -0.60 5.10 -13.55
N ASN A 108 -0.93 5.70 -12.40
CA ASN A 108 -0.14 6.76 -11.78
C ASN A 108 1.25 6.27 -11.36
N LEU A 109 1.34 5.06 -10.80
CA LEU A 109 2.62 4.46 -10.42
C LEU A 109 3.54 4.27 -11.64
N GLN A 110 3.00 3.87 -12.79
CA GLN A 110 3.79 3.70 -14.02
C GLN A 110 4.34 5.01 -14.59
N GLN A 111 3.62 6.12 -14.41
CA GLN A 111 4.09 7.44 -14.86
C GLN A 111 5.34 7.89 -14.08
N ILE A 112 5.40 7.53 -12.79
CA ILE A 112 6.49 7.88 -11.86
C ILE A 112 7.62 6.86 -11.93
N LEU A 113 7.30 5.57 -11.80
CA LEU A 113 8.24 4.44 -11.83
C LEU A 113 8.23 3.81 -13.22
N ARG A 114 9.04 4.39 -14.12
CA ARG A 114 9.02 4.06 -15.55
C ARG A 114 9.66 2.71 -15.86
N ARG A 115 10.63 2.27 -15.06
CA ARG A 115 11.35 1.00 -15.31
C ARG A 115 10.63 -0.17 -14.65
N PRO A 116 10.53 -1.34 -15.31
CA PRO A 116 9.94 -2.55 -14.70
C PRO A 116 10.56 -2.91 -13.34
N GLY A 117 11.90 -2.84 -13.22
CA GLY A 117 12.59 -3.11 -11.95
C GLY A 117 12.22 -2.14 -10.83
N GLU A 118 11.88 -0.88 -11.14
CA GLU A 118 11.44 0.09 -10.14
C GLU A 118 10.08 -0.24 -9.56
N ARG A 119 9.16 -0.72 -10.41
CA ARG A 119 7.83 -1.19 -9.98
C ARG A 119 7.91 -2.49 -9.21
N PHE A 120 8.80 -3.39 -9.62
CA PHE A 120 9.08 -4.63 -8.89
C PHE A 120 9.65 -4.34 -7.49
N ASP A 121 10.63 -3.44 -7.38
CA ASP A 121 11.18 -3.02 -6.09
C ASP A 121 10.11 -2.39 -5.18
N PHE A 122 9.19 -1.60 -5.76
CA PHE A 122 8.09 -0.98 -5.04
C PHE A 122 7.11 -2.04 -4.51
N ALA A 123 6.65 -2.94 -5.39
CA ALA A 123 5.74 -4.02 -5.04
C ALA A 123 6.32 -4.93 -3.95
N ASN A 124 7.59 -5.30 -4.07
CA ASN A 124 8.27 -6.10 -3.05
C ASN A 124 8.44 -5.34 -1.73
N SER A 125 8.62 -4.02 -1.75
CA SER A 125 8.75 -3.24 -0.52
C SER A 125 7.44 -3.21 0.29
N LEU A 126 6.30 -3.43 -0.36
CA LEU A 126 4.99 -3.47 0.29
C LEU A 126 4.40 -4.88 0.35
N ASN A 127 5.16 -5.93 0.02
CA ASN A 127 4.66 -7.31 -0.03
C ASN A 127 3.35 -7.41 -0.83
N MET A 128 3.32 -6.79 -2.02
CA MET A 128 2.13 -6.71 -2.85
C MET A 128 1.79 -8.08 -3.46
N ILE A 129 0.56 -8.53 -3.25
CA ILE A 129 -0.05 -9.63 -3.98
C ILE A 129 -0.49 -9.09 -5.34
N LEU A 130 0.21 -9.53 -6.41
CA LEU A 130 -0.06 -9.10 -7.78
C LEU A 130 -0.94 -10.07 -8.58
N GLY A 131 -1.21 -11.25 -8.02
CA GLY A 131 -1.93 -12.34 -8.68
C GLY A 131 -2.14 -13.53 -7.75
N THR A 132 -2.94 -14.49 -8.20
CA THR A 132 -3.23 -15.74 -7.48
C THR A 132 -2.05 -16.71 -7.44
N ASP A 133 -1.08 -16.50 -8.32
CA ASP A 133 0.19 -17.20 -8.39
C ASP A 133 1.23 -16.68 -7.38
N SER A 134 0.93 -15.58 -6.67
CA SER A 134 1.77 -15.09 -5.58
C SER A 134 1.81 -16.08 -4.42
N GLU A 135 3.01 -16.36 -3.90
CA GLU A 135 3.20 -17.26 -2.76
C GLU A 135 2.40 -16.79 -1.52
N ASP A 136 2.31 -15.47 -1.33
CA ASP A 136 1.61 -14.89 -0.20
C ASP A 136 0.09 -15.00 -0.32
N TYR A 137 -0.45 -15.07 -1.54
CA TYR A 137 -1.88 -15.31 -1.77
C TYR A 137 -2.34 -16.61 -1.12
N ALA A 138 -1.58 -17.70 -1.31
CA ALA A 138 -1.89 -19.01 -0.72
C ALA A 138 -1.89 -19.00 0.83
N LYS A 139 -1.14 -18.09 1.45
CA LYS A 139 -1.07 -17.94 2.92
C LYS A 139 -2.28 -17.20 3.49
N VAL A 140 -2.85 -16.27 2.73
CA VAL A 140 -3.86 -15.33 3.26
C VAL A 140 -5.26 -15.50 2.69
N TYR A 141 -5.45 -16.23 1.58
CA TYR A 141 -6.75 -16.30 0.88
C TYR A 141 -7.92 -16.79 1.76
N SER A 142 -7.63 -17.64 2.75
CA SER A 142 -8.63 -18.18 3.69
C SER A 142 -8.87 -17.29 4.91
N LEU A 143 -8.07 -16.23 5.09
CA LEU A 143 -8.19 -15.34 6.25
C LEU A 143 -9.36 -14.38 6.07
N LEU A 144 -10.13 -14.19 7.15
CA LEU A 144 -11.31 -13.33 7.14
C LEU A 144 -10.96 -11.86 6.82
N CYS A 145 -9.84 -11.35 7.33
CA CYS A 145 -9.38 -10.00 7.02
C CYS A 145 -9.12 -9.82 5.51
N PHE A 146 -8.48 -10.82 4.88
CA PHE A 146 -8.20 -10.81 3.45
C PHE A 146 -9.50 -10.80 2.63
N GLN A 147 -10.44 -11.70 2.94
CA GLN A 147 -11.71 -11.82 2.23
C GLN A 147 -12.63 -10.61 2.43
N LYS A 148 -12.72 -10.09 3.66
CA LYS A 148 -13.68 -9.03 4.00
C LYS A 148 -13.18 -7.62 3.74
N SER A 149 -11.86 -7.41 3.74
CA SER A 149 -11.27 -6.08 3.58
C SER A 149 -10.43 -5.99 2.31
N LEU A 150 -9.39 -6.82 2.14
CA LEU A 150 -8.51 -6.73 0.96
C LEU A 150 -9.26 -6.99 -0.35
N LEU A 151 -10.13 -8.01 -0.35
CA LEU A 151 -10.96 -8.41 -1.49
C LEU A 151 -12.38 -7.82 -1.48
N ARG A 152 -12.69 -6.85 -0.62
CA ARG A 152 -14.07 -6.39 -0.38
C ARG A 152 -14.89 -6.07 -1.64
N ASP A 153 -14.23 -5.59 -2.69
CA ASP A 153 -14.88 -5.15 -3.93
C ASP A 153 -14.56 -6.05 -5.14
N SER A 154 -14.03 -7.25 -4.92
CA SER A 154 -13.57 -8.13 -6.00
C SER A 154 -13.44 -9.60 -5.61
N ASN A 155 -13.78 -10.51 -6.52
CA ASN A 155 -13.11 -11.80 -6.60
C ASN A 155 -11.91 -11.64 -7.54
N ILE A 156 -10.75 -12.17 -7.16
CA ILE A 156 -9.50 -12.07 -7.94
C ILE A 156 -9.62 -12.67 -9.37
N ASP A 157 -10.70 -13.42 -9.62
CA ASP A 157 -11.11 -13.97 -10.91
C ASP A 157 -11.42 -12.90 -11.99
N PHE A 158 -11.68 -11.64 -11.60
CA PHE A 158 -11.95 -10.57 -12.57
C PHE A 158 -10.71 -10.03 -13.30
N CYS A 159 -9.49 -10.29 -12.80
CA CYS A 159 -8.27 -9.80 -13.43
C CYS A 159 -7.78 -10.66 -14.61
N TYR A 160 -8.31 -11.87 -14.80
CA TYR A 160 -7.89 -12.79 -15.89
C TYR A 160 -8.88 -12.93 -17.05
N THR A 161 -10.08 -12.36 -16.97
CA THR A 161 -11.15 -12.60 -17.96
C THR A 161 -11.23 -11.59 -19.11
N THR A 162 -10.33 -10.61 -19.20
CA THR A 162 -10.30 -9.64 -20.33
C THR A 162 -9.10 -9.80 -21.27
N ARG A 163 -8.40 -10.94 -21.24
CA ARG A 163 -7.48 -11.34 -22.31
C ARG A 163 -7.89 -12.69 -22.89
N SER A 164 -8.90 -12.64 -23.75
CA SER A 164 -9.21 -13.67 -24.75
C SER A 164 -9.31 -13.02 -26.11
#